data_AF-N9MQ15-F1
#
_entry.id   AF-N9MQ15-F1
#
_cell.length_a   1.000
_cell.length_b   1.000
_cell.length_c   1.000
_cell.angle_alpha   90.00
_cell.angle_beta   90.00
_cell.angle_gamma   90.00
#
_symmetry.space_group_name_H-M   'P 1'
#
loop_
_entity.id
_entity.type
_entity.pdbx_description
1 polymer ?
#
loop_
_entity_poly.entity_id
_entity_poly.type
_entity_poly.pdbx_seq_one_letter_code
_entity_poly.pdbx_strand_id
1 'polypeptide(L)'
;MDNWKYALIASVVTMFGMALVALLSRFRLWKVSLSIFLVSSIGFCIIGGLGRRSENHGFDGSWGAHGVLMEFLNLETIIISLGVGAFITLIFFLSILLSDNR
;
A
#
# COMPACT_ATOMS: atom_id res chain seq x y z
N MET A 1 18.88 19.05 8.83
CA MET A 1 17.88 19.94 8.21
C MET A 1 17.16 19.13 7.14
N ASP A 2 16.40 18.12 7.58
CA ASP A 2 16.00 16.96 6.74
C ASP A 2 14.50 16.97 6.38
N ASN A 3 13.73 17.89 6.96
CA ASN A 3 12.28 17.97 6.79
C ASN A 3 11.86 18.34 5.36
N TRP A 4 12.71 19.04 4.61
CA TRP A 4 12.44 19.41 3.21
C TRP A 4 12.33 18.19 2.30
N LYS A 5 13.10 17.14 2.56
CA LYS A 5 13.06 15.90 1.79
C LYS A 5 11.74 15.17 2.00
N TYR A 6 11.24 15.12 3.24
CA TYR A 6 9.94 14.53 3.56
C TYR A 6 8.78 15.35 2.98
N ALA A 7 8.86 16.68 3.04
CA ALA A 7 7.85 17.56 2.45
C ALA A 7 7.75 17.38 0.92
N LEU A 8 8.88 17.22 0.24
CA LEU A 8 8.93 16.98 -1.22
C LEU A 8 8.40 15.59 -1.58
N ILE A 9 8.73 14.56 -0.80
CA ILE A 9 8.18 13.21 -1.02
C ILE A 9 6.66 13.21 -0.80
N ALA A 10 6.19 13.84 0.27
CA ALA A 10 4.76 13.93 0.57
C ALA A 10 4.01 14.66 -0.55
N SER A 11 4.52 15.79 -1.04
CA SER A 11 3.85 16.55 -2.11
C SER A 11 3.78 15.77 -3.42
N VAL A 12 4.85 15.07 -3.80
CA VAL A 12 4.87 14.19 -4.98
C VAL A 12 3.85 13.08 -4.83
N VAL A 13 3.83 12.39 -3.68
CA VAL A 13 2.87 11.31 -3.40
C VAL A 13 1.43 11.84 -3.44
N THR A 14 1.16 13.02 -2.90
CA THR A 14 -0.17 13.64 -2.95
C THR A 14 -0.60 13.97 -4.39
N MET A 15 0.30 14.53 -5.21
CA MET A 15 0.00 14.81 -6.62
C MET A 15 -0.34 13.52 -7.40
N PHE A 16 0.46 12.48 -7.23
CA PHE A 16 0.18 11.18 -7.85
C PHE A 16 -1.12 10.56 -7.34
N GLY A 17 -1.38 10.63 -6.02
CA GLY A 17 -2.61 10.15 -5.41
C GLY A 17 -3.84 10.84 -6.00
N MET A 18 -3.84 12.17 -6.08
CA MET A 18 -4.96 12.95 -6.63
C MET A 18 -5.17 12.67 -8.12
N ALA A 19 -4.10 12.55 -8.92
CA ALA A 19 -4.19 12.18 -10.33
C ALA A 19 -4.78 10.78 -10.50
N LEU A 20 -4.42 9.84 -9.62
CA LEU A 20 -4.96 8.49 -9.61
C LEU A 20 -6.44 8.48 -9.23
N VAL A 21 -6.87 9.26 -8.22
CA VAL A 21 -8.30 9.42 -7.86
C VAL A 21 -9.10 9.91 -9.06
N ALA A 22 -8.64 10.97 -9.73
CA ALA A 22 -9.34 11.57 -10.86
C ALA A 22 -9.42 10.64 -12.08
N LEU A 23 -8.41 9.78 -12.29
CA LEU A 23 -8.43 8.77 -13.34
C LEU A 23 -9.36 7.61 -12.98
N LEU A 24 -9.36 7.20 -11.72
CA LEU A 24 -10.18 6.11 -11.21
C LEU A 24 -11.66 6.49 -11.10
N SER A 25 -12.02 7.74 -10.78
CA SER A 25 -13.42 8.17 -10.65
C SER A 25 -14.27 8.00 -11.93
N ARG A 26 -13.63 7.85 -13.11
CA ARG A 26 -14.31 7.52 -14.37
C ARG A 26 -14.81 6.07 -14.44
N PHE A 27 -14.33 5.20 -13.56
CA PHE A 27 -14.71 3.79 -13.51
C PHE A 27 -15.79 3.57 -12.43
N ARG A 28 -16.56 2.47 -12.57
CA ARG A 28 -17.52 2.08 -11.53
C ARG A 28 -16.83 2.02 -10.17
N LEU A 29 -17.36 2.71 -9.17
CA LEU A 29 -16.85 2.83 -7.79
C LEU A 29 -16.30 1.49 -7.23
N TRP A 30 -17.01 0.39 -7.43
CA TRP A 30 -16.55 -0.94 -6.99
C TRP A 30 -15.21 -1.36 -7.63
N LYS A 31 -15.01 -1.11 -8.93
CA LYS A 31 -13.74 -1.43 -9.63
C LYS A 31 -12.60 -0.57 -9.13
N VAL A 32 -12.89 0.68 -8.78
CA VAL A 32 -11.93 1.62 -8.20
C VAL A 32 -11.48 1.17 -6.83
N SER A 33 -12.44 0.87 -5.94
CA SER A 33 -12.16 0.38 -4.60
C SER A 33 -11.36 -0.92 -4.63
N LEU A 34 -11.73 -1.87 -5.51
CA LEU A 34 -10.99 -3.12 -5.65
C LEU A 34 -9.55 -2.89 -6.16
N SER A 35 -9.36 -1.96 -7.11
CA SER A 35 -8.04 -1.65 -7.66
C SER A 35 -7.15 -0.99 -6.59
N ILE A 36 -7.69 -0.03 -5.84
CA ILE A 36 -6.98 0.64 -4.74
C ILE A 36 -6.62 -0.39 -3.67
N PHE A 37 -7.55 -1.26 -3.30
CA PHE A 37 -7.33 -2.33 -2.32
C PHE A 37 -6.19 -3.25 -2.73
N LEU A 38 -6.19 -3.75 -3.97
CA LEU A 38 -5.16 -4.66 -4.46
C LEU A 38 -3.80 -3.96 -4.54
N VAL A 39 -3.73 -2.77 -5.11
CA VAL A 39 -2.46 -2.03 -5.26
C VAL A 39 -1.87 -1.66 -3.90
N SER A 40 -2.69 -1.19 -2.96
CA SER A 40 -2.23 -0.84 -1.62
C SER A 40 -1.82 -2.07 -0.79
N SER A 41 -2.60 -3.15 -0.84
CA SER A 41 -2.26 -4.40 -0.12
C SER A 41 -0.98 -5.03 -0.67
N ILE A 42 -0.84 -5.13 -2.00
CA ILE A 42 0.36 -5.70 -2.62
C ILE A 42 1.57 -4.80 -2.38
N GLY A 43 1.40 -3.49 -2.56
CA GLY A 43 2.47 -2.51 -2.31
C GLY A 43 2.97 -2.56 -0.87
N PHE A 44 2.06 -2.61 0.11
CA PHE A 44 2.42 -2.72 1.51
C PHE A 44 3.06 -4.07 1.85
N CYS A 45 2.58 -5.17 1.24
CA CYS A 45 3.20 -6.49 1.43
C CYS A 45 4.65 -6.49 0.93
N ILE A 46 4.92 -5.89 -0.23
CA ILE A 46 6.28 -5.72 -0.79
C ILE A 46 7.14 -4.87 0.14
N ILE A 47 6.66 -3.70 0.55
CA ILE A 47 7.43 -2.77 1.40
C ILE A 47 7.67 -3.37 2.79
N GLY A 48 6.65 -4.00 3.39
CA GLY A 48 6.73 -4.67 4.68
C GLY A 48 7.70 -5.84 4.64
N GLY A 49 7.62 -6.69 3.62
CA GLY A 49 8.55 -7.80 3.42
C GLY A 49 9.99 -7.34 3.21
N LEU A 50 10.21 -6.27 2.42
CA LEU A 50 11.54 -5.67 2.22
C LEU A 50 12.07 -4.96 3.47
N GLY A 51 11.19 -4.29 4.22
CA GLY A 51 11.55 -3.53 5.42
C GLY A 51 11.96 -4.43 6.59
N ARG A 52 11.36 -5.62 6.69
CA ARG A 52 11.72 -6.59 7.71
C ARG A 52 13.01 -7.35 7.41
N ARG A 53 13.66 -7.14 6.26
CA ARG A 53 14.88 -7.86 5.81
C ARG A 53 15.98 -8.02 6.89
N SER A 54 16.11 -7.09 7.83
CA SER A 54 17.07 -7.14 8.93
C SER A 54 16.68 -8.05 10.11
N GLU A 55 15.39 -8.32 10.31
CA GLU A 55 14.85 -9.18 11.38
C GLU A 55 14.28 -10.50 10.85
N ASN A 56 14.32 -10.67 9.52
CA ASN A 56 13.82 -11.82 8.82
C ASN A 56 14.68 -13.06 9.11
N HIS A 57 14.04 -14.21 9.23
CA HIS A 57 14.70 -15.52 9.14
C HIS A 57 15.17 -15.85 7.71
N GLY A 58 15.11 -14.86 6.80
CA GLY A 58 15.31 -14.88 5.35
C GLY A 58 16.73 -15.15 4.85
N PHE A 59 17.15 -14.50 3.75
CA PHE A 59 18.31 -14.88 2.91
C PHE A 59 19.62 -15.19 3.68
N ASP A 60 19.90 -14.46 4.75
CA ASP A 60 21.07 -14.63 5.63
C ASP A 60 20.74 -15.34 6.97
N GLY A 61 19.48 -15.70 7.19
CA GLY A 61 18.94 -16.44 8.34
C GLY A 61 18.66 -17.91 8.04
N SER A 62 18.02 -18.60 8.99
CA SER A 62 17.84 -20.07 8.99
C SER A 62 17.10 -20.65 7.78
N TRP A 63 16.34 -19.83 7.04
CA TRP A 63 15.57 -20.27 5.86
C TRP A 63 16.32 -20.10 4.53
N GLY A 64 17.47 -19.41 4.50
CA GLY A 64 18.25 -19.19 3.29
C GLY A 64 17.46 -18.48 2.18
N ALA A 65 17.81 -18.73 0.92
CA ALA A 65 17.19 -18.07 -0.25
C ALA A 65 15.66 -18.31 -0.37
N HIS A 66 15.13 -19.40 0.18
CA HIS A 66 13.69 -19.69 0.21
C HIS A 66 12.94 -18.89 1.27
N GLY A 67 13.65 -18.34 2.27
CA GLY A 67 13.05 -17.59 3.36
C GLY A 67 12.33 -16.32 2.90
N VAL A 68 12.76 -15.71 1.78
CA VAL A 68 12.09 -14.54 1.19
C VAL A 68 10.65 -14.87 0.80
N LEU A 69 10.43 -16.03 0.18
CA LEU A 69 9.08 -16.48 -0.20
C LEU A 69 8.23 -16.80 1.02
N MET A 70 8.81 -17.44 2.04
CA MET A 70 8.10 -17.73 3.29
C MET A 70 7.73 -16.46 4.06
N GLU A 71 8.56 -15.41 3.98
CA GLU A 71 8.26 -14.10 4.56
C GLU A 71 7.03 -13.46 3.91
N PHE A 72 6.96 -13.49 2.57
CA PHE A 72 5.80 -12.98 1.82
C PHE A 72 4.53 -13.81 2.05
N LEU A 73 4.69 -15.09 2.37
CA LEU A 73 3.59 -15.98 2.74
C LEU A 73 3.30 -15.99 4.25
N ASN A 74 4.02 -15.21 5.04
CA ASN A 74 3.77 -15.11 6.47
C ASN A 74 2.37 -14.50 6.69
N LEU A 75 1.53 -15.24 7.42
CA LEU A 75 0.16 -14.87 7.68
C LEU A 75 0.05 -13.49 8.35
N GLU A 76 0.98 -13.16 9.25
CA GLU A 76 1.03 -11.85 9.89
C GLU A 76 1.23 -10.73 8.86
N THR A 77 2.19 -10.92 7.95
CA THR A 77 2.49 -9.92 6.91
C THR A 77 1.31 -9.77 5.95
N ILE A 78 0.65 -10.88 5.58
CA ILE A 78 -0.54 -10.86 4.75
C ILE A 78 -1.68 -10.12 5.45
N ILE A 79 -1.99 -10.44 6.70
CA ILE A 79 -3.09 -9.84 7.46
C ILE A 79 -2.87 -8.33 7.63
N ILE A 80 -1.66 -7.92 8.01
CA ILE A 80 -1.35 -6.48 8.16
C ILE A 80 -1.48 -5.77 6.81
N SER A 81 -0.99 -6.38 5.72
CA SER A 81 -1.06 -5.80 4.38
C SER A 81 -2.50 -5.65 3.88
N LEU A 82 -3.35 -6.66 4.10
CA LEU A 82 -4.77 -6.59 3.79
C LEU A 82 -5.49 -5.54 4.66
N GLY A 83 -5.12 -5.42 5.93
CA GLY A 83 -5.66 -4.41 6.85
C GLY A 83 -5.33 -2.99 6.40
N VAL A 84 -4.07 -2.73 6.05
CA VAL A 84 -3.64 -1.43 5.52
C VAL A 84 -4.33 -1.14 4.18
N GLY A 85 -4.42 -2.13 3.30
CA GLY A 85 -5.10 -1.94 2.02
C GLY A 85 -6.59 -1.65 2.17
N ALA A 86 -7.28 -2.32 3.09
CA ALA A 86 -8.67 -2.03 3.44
C ALA A 86 -8.84 -0.60 3.98
N PHE A 87 -7.94 -0.17 4.87
CA PHE A 87 -7.96 1.17 5.45
C PHE A 87 -7.77 2.27 4.40
N ILE A 88 -6.76 2.13 3.53
CA ILE A 88 -6.53 3.08 2.42
C ILE A 88 -7.72 3.12 1.48
N THR A 89 -8.27 1.96 1.14
CA THR A 89 -9.46 1.85 0.28
C THR A 89 -10.65 2.57 0.89
N LEU A 90 -10.87 2.43 2.20
CA LEU A 90 -11.94 3.10 2.91
C LEU A 90 -11.80 4.63 2.83
N ILE A 91 -10.59 5.16 3.04
CA ILE A 91 -10.31 6.61 2.93
C ILE A 91 -10.63 7.13 1.53
N PHE A 92 -10.16 6.43 0.50
CA PHE A 92 -10.41 6.83 -0.88
C PHE A 92 -11.89 6.72 -1.26
N PHE A 93 -12.56 5.66 -0.82
CA PHE A 93 -13.99 5.47 -1.05
C PHE A 93 -14.82 6.58 -0.41
N LEU A 94 -14.52 6.92 0.86
CA LEU A 94 -15.14 8.04 1.56
C LEU A 94 -14.84 9.38 0.84
N SER A 95 -13.61 9.58 0.38
CA SER A 95 -13.21 10.79 -0.35
C SER A 95 -13.99 10.96 -1.65
N ILE A 96 -14.20 9.87 -2.41
CA ILE A 96 -14.99 9.90 -3.64
C ILE A 96 -16.47 10.17 -3.33
N LEU A 97 -17.06 9.48 -2.35
CA LEU A 97 -18.46 9.70 -1.96
C LEU A 97 -18.71 11.14 -1.49
N LEU A 98 -17.81 11.71 -0.70
CA LEU A 98 -17.91 13.09 -0.23
C LEU A 98 -17.69 14.11 -1.35
N SER A 99 -16.89 13.75 -2.38
CA SER A 99 -16.65 14.62 -3.54
C SER A 99 -17.81 14.65 -4.53
N ASP A 100 -18.56 13.55 -4.67
CA ASP A 100 -19.67 13.41 -5.63
C ASP A 100 -20.98 13.99 -5.09
N ASN A 101 -21.05 14.29 -3.79
CA ASN A 101 -22.23 14.86 -3.12
C ASN A 101 -22.25 16.41 -3.15
N ARG A 102 -21.72 17.01 -4.21
CA ARG A 102 -21.73 18.46 -4.52
C ARG A 102 -22.49 18.72 -5.80
#